data_AF-A0A957J622-F1
#
_entry.id   AF-A0A957J622-F1
#
_cell.length_a   1.000
_cell.length_b   1.000
_cell.length_c   1.000
_cell.angle_alpha   90.00
_cell.angle_beta   90.00
_cell.angle_gamma   90.00
#
_symmetry.space_group_name_H-M   'P 1'
#
loop_
_entity.id
_entity.type
_entity.pdbx_description
1 polymer ?
#
loop_
_entity_poly.entity_id
_entity_poly.type
_entity_poly.pdbx_seq_one_letter_code
_entity_poly.pdbx_strand_id
1 'polypeptide(L)'
;MPKLSQWMIRASFIYLLLGFTFGALLLAHKGVPFHPALWAWLPAHIEFLLIGWVVQLTMGVAFWILPRFWQAPRRPQTNWAVASFVLLNAGIWLVVAGTTGQLGRWWLVAGRVLETTAVLFFTRHAWTRIVSREGLA
;
A
#
# COMPACT_ATOMS: atom_id res chain seq x y z
N MET A 1 4.08 19.22 4.24
CA MET A 1 3.32 18.01 3.84
C MET A 1 2.10 17.82 4.74
N PRO A 2 0.90 17.49 4.20
CA PRO A 2 -0.25 17.06 5.00
C PRO A 2 0.07 15.85 5.88
N LYS A 3 -0.59 15.73 7.05
CA LYS A 3 -0.35 14.63 7.99
C LYS A 3 -0.56 13.26 7.33
N LEU A 4 -1.60 13.08 6.51
CA LEU A 4 -1.89 11.81 5.83
C LEU A 4 -0.72 11.32 4.96
N SER A 5 -0.12 12.21 4.16
CA SER A 5 1.07 11.88 3.35
C SER A 5 2.23 11.41 4.24
N GLN A 6 2.46 12.08 5.37
CA GLN A 6 3.50 11.66 6.32
C GLN A 6 3.22 10.25 6.88
N TRP A 7 1.97 9.93 7.20
CA TRP A 7 1.59 8.58 7.66
C TRP A 7 1.81 7.52 6.58
N MET A 8 1.38 7.77 5.34
CA MET A 8 1.58 6.84 4.22
C MET A 8 3.06 6.56 3.96
N ILE A 9 3.88 7.61 3.95
CA ILE A 9 5.34 7.51 3.73
C ILE A 9 6.03 6.79 4.90
N ARG A 10 5.65 7.10 6.16
CA ARG A 10 6.20 6.40 7.32
C ARG A 10 5.87 4.91 7.29
N ALA A 11 4.61 4.57 7.02
CA ALA A 11 4.20 3.18 6.92
C ALA A 11 4.85 2.47 5.71
N SER A 12 5.12 3.14 4.59
CA SER A 12 5.87 2.53 3.48
C SER A 12 7.31 2.21 3.86
N PHE A 13 7.94 3.03 4.70
CA PHE A 13 9.28 2.72 5.22
C PHE A 13 9.28 1.58 6.23
N ILE A 14 8.21 1.41 7.00
CA ILE A 14 8.02 0.22 7.86
C ILE A 14 7.94 -1.03 6.99
N TYR A 15 7.15 -0.99 5.91
CA TYR A 15 7.05 -2.12 4.97
C TYR A 15 8.36 -2.38 4.20
N LEU A 16 9.12 -1.34 3.85
CA LEU A 16 10.48 -1.50 3.36
C LEU A 16 11.32 -2.31 4.35
N LEU A 17 11.36 -1.89 5.61
CA LEU A 17 12.18 -2.55 6.61
C LEU A 17 11.78 -4.03 6.75
N LEU A 18 10.48 -4.31 6.87
CA LEU A 18 9.96 -5.68 6.94
C LEU A 18 10.32 -6.49 5.70
N GLY A 19 10.03 -5.98 4.51
CA GLY A 19 10.33 -6.64 3.24
C GLY A 19 11.82 -6.91 3.08
N PHE A 20 12.68 -5.94 3.38
CA PHE A 20 14.13 -6.08 3.33
C PHE A 20 14.63 -7.13 4.32
N THR A 21 14.13 -7.13 5.57
CA THR A 21 14.50 -8.14 6.57
C THR A 21 14.14 -9.54 6.11
N PHE A 22 12.92 -9.78 5.63
CA PHE A 22 12.53 -11.11 5.12
C PHE A 22 13.32 -11.50 3.88
N GLY A 23 13.62 -10.55 2.98
CA GLY A 23 14.44 -10.79 1.80
C GLY A 23 15.88 -11.20 2.17
N ALA A 24 16.48 -10.52 3.14
CA ALA A 24 17.80 -10.85 3.67
C ALA A 24 17.80 -12.25 4.31
N LEU A 25 16.78 -12.59 5.10
CA LEU A 25 16.63 -13.93 5.69
C LEU A 25 16.50 -15.02 4.62
N LEU A 26 15.68 -14.81 3.59
CA LEU A 26 15.48 -15.75 2.49
C LEU A 26 16.78 -15.97 1.70
N LEU A 27 17.52 -14.90 1.43
CA LEU A 27 18.79 -14.98 0.71
C LEU A 27 19.87 -15.69 1.55
N ALA A 28 19.92 -15.40 2.85
CA ALA A 28 20.81 -16.10 3.77
C ALA A 28 20.48 -17.59 3.85
N HIS A 29 19.19 -17.95 3.94
CA HIS A 29 18.72 -19.33 3.90
C HIS A 29 19.12 -20.05 2.60
N LYS A 30 19.09 -19.34 1.47
CA LYS A 30 19.50 -19.90 0.17
C LYS A 30 21.01 -20.22 0.15
N GLY A 31 21.84 -19.44 0.83
CA GLY A 31 23.28 -19.69 0.96
C GLY A 31 23.62 -20.78 1.97
N VAL A 32 23.01 -20.72 3.16
CA VAL A 32 23.13 -21.72 4.22
C VAL A 32 21.72 -22.12 4.68
N PRO A 33 21.27 -23.35 4.40
CA PRO A 33 19.93 -23.78 4.78
C PRO A 33 19.73 -23.75 6.31
N PHE A 34 18.86 -22.85 6.78
CA PHE A 34 18.49 -22.77 8.20
C PHE A 34 17.25 -23.63 8.52
N HIS A 35 16.12 -23.38 7.84
CA HIS A 35 14.86 -24.07 8.09
C HIS A 35 13.91 -23.98 6.87
N PRO A 36 13.36 -25.10 6.36
CA PRO A 36 12.54 -25.13 5.14
C PRO A 36 11.34 -24.19 5.14
N ALA A 37 10.71 -23.96 6.29
CA ALA A 37 9.55 -23.07 6.42
C ALA A 37 9.85 -21.59 6.11
N LEU A 38 11.12 -21.18 6.03
CA LEU A 38 11.47 -19.80 5.66
C LEU A 38 10.98 -19.46 4.26
N TRP A 39 10.91 -20.42 3.33
CA TRP A 39 10.37 -20.19 1.99
C TRP A 39 8.88 -19.77 1.99
N ALA A 40 8.11 -20.10 3.03
CA ALA A 40 6.72 -19.66 3.17
C ALA A 40 6.58 -18.13 3.38
N TRP A 41 7.68 -17.44 3.68
CA TRP A 41 7.72 -15.98 3.83
C TRP A 41 8.04 -15.25 2.52
N LEU A 42 8.38 -15.97 1.44
CA LEU A 42 8.63 -15.36 0.13
C LEU A 42 7.44 -14.53 -0.38
N PRO A 43 6.17 -15.00 -0.28
CA PRO A 43 5.02 -14.17 -0.64
C PRO A 43 4.92 -12.89 0.19
N ALA A 44 5.15 -12.97 1.51
CA ALA A 44 5.11 -11.80 2.38
C ALA A 44 6.22 -10.78 2.05
N HIS A 45 7.43 -11.25 1.75
CA HIS A 45 8.53 -10.40 1.28
C HIS A 45 8.13 -9.61 0.02
N ILE A 46 7.57 -10.30 -0.98
CA ILE A 46 7.11 -9.68 -2.24
C ILE A 46 6.01 -8.66 -1.95
N GLU A 47 5.04 -9.02 -1.12
CA GLU A 47 3.90 -8.18 -0.77
C GLU A 47 4.33 -6.88 -0.08
N PHE A 48 5.21 -6.98 0.92
CA PHE A 48 5.73 -5.84 1.64
C PHE A 48 6.55 -4.91 0.74
N LEU A 49 7.35 -5.43 -0.18
CA LEU A 49 8.14 -4.58 -1.08
C LEU A 49 7.29 -3.93 -2.18
N LEU A 50 6.42 -4.67 -2.84
CA LEU A 50 5.66 -4.15 -3.97
C LEU A 50 4.49 -3.27 -3.53
N ILE A 51 3.63 -3.80 -2.66
CA ILE A 51 2.40 -3.11 -2.28
C ILE A 51 2.63 -2.22 -1.05
N GLY A 52 3.28 -2.77 -0.02
CA GLY A 52 3.55 -2.05 1.23
C GLY A 52 4.55 -0.90 1.08
N TRP A 53 5.65 -1.09 0.37
CA TRP A 53 6.60 -0.02 0.07
C TRP A 53 6.18 0.70 -1.20
N VAL A 54 6.39 0.11 -2.39
CA VAL A 54 6.44 0.88 -3.64
C VAL A 54 5.12 1.58 -3.93
N VAL A 55 4.00 0.86 -3.90
CA VAL A 55 2.67 1.44 -4.13
C VAL A 55 2.32 2.47 -3.07
N GLN A 56 2.49 2.14 -1.78
CA GLN A 56 2.11 3.05 -0.71
C GLN A 56 2.95 4.33 -0.66
N LEU A 57 4.26 4.24 -0.93
CA LEU A 57 5.15 5.39 -1.04
C LEU A 57 4.72 6.27 -2.21
N THR A 58 4.44 5.66 -3.36
CA THR A 58 3.96 6.36 -4.56
C THR A 58 2.67 7.13 -4.26
N MET A 59 1.70 6.49 -3.61
CA MET A 59 0.45 7.14 -3.20
C MET A 59 0.70 8.28 -2.19
N GLY A 60 1.55 8.07 -1.20
CA GLY A 60 1.89 9.07 -0.19
C GLY A 60 2.55 10.32 -0.79
N VAL A 61 3.46 10.13 -1.75
CA VAL A 61 4.11 11.22 -2.49
C VAL A 61 3.13 11.89 -3.45
N ALA A 62 2.37 11.11 -4.22
CA ALA A 62 1.36 11.61 -5.16
C ALA A 62 0.33 12.50 -4.45
N PHE A 63 -0.15 12.10 -3.26
CA PHE A 63 -1.08 12.91 -2.46
C PHE A 63 -0.52 14.30 -2.13
N TRP A 64 0.79 14.40 -1.92
CA TRP A 64 1.45 15.66 -1.57
C TRP A 64 1.80 16.53 -2.78
N ILE A 65 2.34 15.93 -3.85
CA ILE A 65 2.85 16.67 -5.01
C ILE A 65 1.73 17.13 -5.96
N LEU A 66 0.62 16.40 -6.02
CA LEU A 66 -0.50 16.78 -6.88
C LEU A 66 -1.07 18.16 -6.49
N PRO A 67 -1.41 19.01 -7.48
CA PRO A 67 -1.83 20.38 -7.23
C PRO A 67 -3.05 20.45 -6.30
N ARG A 68 -3.10 21.50 -5.48
CA ARG A 68 -4.23 21.78 -4.59
C ARG A 68 -5.23 22.60 -5.41
N PHE A 69 -6.52 22.25 -5.35
CA PHE A 69 -7.60 22.87 -6.13
C PHE A 69 -7.42 24.38 -6.33
N TRP A 70 -7.61 24.83 -7.57
CA TRP A 70 -7.42 26.23 -7.97
C TRP A 70 -8.48 27.20 -7.41
N GLN A 71 -9.62 26.71 -6.90
CA GLN A 71 -10.71 27.52 -6.32
C GLN A 71 -11.14 27.02 -4.93
N ALA A 72 -11.69 27.92 -4.11
CA ALA A 72 -12.27 27.60 -2.80
C ALA A 72 -13.70 27.01 -2.96
N PRO A 73 -14.14 26.04 -2.12
CA PRO A 73 -13.58 25.69 -0.82
C PRO A 73 -12.40 24.73 -0.91
N ARG A 74 -11.31 25.07 -0.20
CA ARG A 74 -10.06 24.30 -0.08
C ARG A 74 -10.17 23.02 0.78
N ARG A 75 -11.35 22.39 0.89
CA ARG A 75 -11.51 21.14 1.65
C ARG A 75 -11.50 19.95 0.70
N PRO A 76 -10.34 19.34 0.42
CA PRO A 76 -10.32 18.06 -0.27
C PRO A 76 -11.13 17.05 0.55
N GLN A 77 -12.01 16.29 -0.09
CA GLN A 77 -12.65 15.12 0.50
C GLN A 77 -11.56 14.09 0.83
N THR A 78 -10.93 14.29 1.98
CA THR A 78 -9.76 13.53 2.45
C THR A 78 -10.18 12.10 2.82
N ASN A 79 -11.48 11.87 3.00
CA ASN A 79 -12.08 10.58 3.34
C ASN A 79 -11.70 9.47 2.34
N TRP A 80 -11.69 9.77 1.03
CA TRP A 80 -11.29 8.79 0.01
C TRP A 80 -9.82 8.38 0.10
N ALA A 81 -8.94 9.34 0.40
CA ALA A 81 -7.51 9.09 0.58
C ALA A 81 -7.18 8.40 1.91
N VAL A 82 -7.96 8.67 2.96
CA VAL A 82 -7.85 7.94 4.25
C VAL A 82 -8.37 6.52 4.09
N ALA A 83 -9.51 6.33 3.42
CA ALA A 83 -10.08 5.02 3.14
C ALA A 83 -9.11 4.17 2.31
N SER A 84 -8.47 4.74 1.27
CA SER A 84 -7.46 4.01 0.51
C SER A 84 -6.27 3.60 1.36
N PHE A 85 -5.77 4.47 2.24
CA PHE A 85 -4.68 4.12 3.15
C PHE A 85 -5.05 2.95 4.07
N VAL A 86 -6.23 3.00 4.71
CA VAL A 86 -6.70 1.95 5.62
C VAL A 86 -6.92 0.63 4.87
N LEU A 87 -7.60 0.67 3.72
CA LEU A 87 -7.88 -0.51 2.90
C LEU A 87 -6.59 -1.17 2.39
N LEU A 88 -5.60 -0.39 1.96
CA LEU A 88 -4.32 -0.91 1.48
C LEU A 88 -3.59 -1.67 2.60
N ASN A 89 -3.49 -1.07 3.78
CA ASN A 89 -2.79 -1.67 4.93
C ASN A 89 -3.52 -2.93 5.42
N ALA A 90 -4.85 -2.88 5.50
CA ALA A 90 -5.65 -4.06 5.84
C ALA A 90 -5.47 -5.17 4.78
N GLY A 91 -5.50 -4.81 3.50
CA GLY A 91 -5.29 -5.74 2.38
C GLY A 91 -3.97 -6.49 2.46
N ILE A 92 -2.86 -5.76 2.64
CA ILE A 92 -1.52 -6.34 2.78
C ILE A 92 -1.50 -7.39 3.89
N TRP A 93 -2.03 -7.06 5.07
CA TRP A 93 -2.03 -7.99 6.19
C TRP A 93 -2.92 -9.22 5.94
N LEU A 94 -4.07 -9.07 5.26
CA LEU A 94 -4.90 -10.21 4.86
C LEU A 94 -4.22 -11.10 3.82
N VAL A 95 -3.49 -10.52 2.85
CA VAL A 95 -2.72 -11.28 1.86
C VAL A 95 -1.59 -12.06 2.53
N VAL A 96 -0.84 -11.42 3.43
CA VAL A 96 0.23 -12.07 4.22
C VAL A 96 -0.35 -13.20 5.08
N ALA A 97 -1.48 -12.96 5.75
CA ALA A 97 -2.18 -13.94 6.56
C ALA A 97 -2.68 -15.14 5.73
N GLY A 98 -3.20 -14.89 4.53
CA GLY A 98 -3.68 -15.93 3.61
C GLY A 98 -2.56 -16.75 2.96
N THR A 99 -1.40 -16.14 2.68
CA THR A 99 -0.27 -16.80 2.02
C THR A 99 0.69 -17.46 2.99
N THR A 100 1.26 -16.69 3.92
CA THR A 100 2.26 -17.16 4.89
C THR A 100 1.61 -17.85 6.09
N GLY A 101 0.48 -17.33 6.57
CA GLY A 101 -0.28 -17.94 7.67
C GLY A 101 -1.13 -19.16 7.25
N GLN A 102 -1.23 -19.45 5.95
CA GLN A 102 -2.02 -20.54 5.38
C GLN A 102 -3.50 -20.54 5.84
N LEU A 103 -4.05 -19.39 6.22
CA LEU A 103 -5.43 -19.24 6.71
C LEU A 103 -6.49 -19.48 5.62
N GLY A 104 -6.06 -19.71 4.39
CA GLY A 104 -6.90 -20.16 3.28
C GLY A 104 -7.11 -19.11 2.19
N ARG A 105 -7.58 -19.59 1.02
CA ARG A 105 -7.72 -18.79 -0.20
C ARG A 105 -8.67 -17.60 -0.07
N TRP A 106 -9.66 -17.68 0.83
CA TRP A 106 -10.61 -16.60 1.05
C TRP A 106 -9.98 -15.34 1.66
N TRP A 107 -9.01 -15.50 2.56
CA TRP A 107 -8.25 -14.38 3.14
C TRP A 107 -7.41 -13.67 2.10
N LEU A 108 -6.76 -14.44 1.22
CA LEU A 108 -6.01 -13.91 0.08
C LEU A 108 -6.91 -13.11 -0.86
N VAL A 109 -8.07 -13.68 -1.25
CA VAL A 109 -9.02 -12.99 -2.14
C VAL A 109 -9.54 -11.71 -1.50
N ALA A 110 -9.92 -11.76 -0.22
CA ALA A 110 -10.35 -10.57 0.52
C ALA A 110 -9.25 -9.49 0.54
N GLY A 111 -8.01 -9.86 0.83
CA GLY A 111 -6.87 -8.94 0.82
C GLY A 111 -6.66 -8.26 -0.54
N ARG A 112 -6.67 -9.03 -1.63
CA ARG A 112 -6.55 -8.49 -3.00
C ARG A 112 -7.70 -7.58 -3.39
N VAL A 113 -8.92 -7.90 -2.96
CA VAL A 113 -10.09 -7.03 -3.16
C VAL A 113 -9.89 -5.70 -2.43
N LEU A 114 -9.39 -5.71 -1.18
CA LEU A 114 -9.13 -4.46 -0.44
C LEU A 114 -8.01 -3.63 -1.07
N GLU A 115 -6.91 -4.25 -1.51
CA GLU A 115 -5.82 -3.55 -2.21
C GLU A 115 -6.31 -2.90 -3.52
N THR A 116 -7.06 -3.65 -4.32
CA THR A 116 -7.63 -3.13 -5.56
C THR A 116 -8.59 -1.98 -5.29
N THR A 117 -9.46 -2.13 -4.29
CA THR A 117 -10.40 -1.08 -3.88
C THR A 117 -9.67 0.16 -3.36
N ALA A 118 -8.57 -0.02 -2.62
CA ALA A 118 -7.73 1.06 -2.13
C ALA A 118 -7.14 1.88 -3.29
N VAL A 119 -6.59 1.21 -4.30
CA VAL A 119 -6.05 1.86 -5.49
C VAL A 119 -7.15 2.61 -6.24
N LEU A 120 -8.33 2.00 -6.42
CA LEU A 120 -9.47 2.66 -7.08
C LEU A 120 -9.90 3.93 -6.33
N PHE A 121 -9.99 3.89 -5.00
CA PHE A 121 -10.35 5.05 -4.18
C PHE A 121 -9.29 6.15 -4.27
N PHE A 122 -8.01 5.79 -4.26
CA PHE A 122 -6.94 6.75 -4.41
C PHE A 122 -6.89 7.36 -5.80
N THR A 123 -7.06 6.56 -6.86
CA THR A 123 -7.12 7.05 -8.24
C THR A 123 -8.28 7.99 -8.44
N ARG A 124 -9.49 7.66 -7.94
CA ARG A 124 -10.64 8.57 -7.96
C ARG A 124 -10.32 9.88 -7.24
N HIS A 125 -9.70 9.81 -6.07
CA HIS A 125 -9.27 11.01 -5.35
C HIS A 125 -8.25 11.84 -6.16
N ALA A 126 -7.22 11.21 -6.69
CA ALA A 126 -6.16 11.85 -7.47
C ALA A 126 -6.69 12.48 -8.76
N TRP A 127 -7.64 11.83 -9.45
CA TRP A 127 -8.24 12.30 -10.71
C TRP A 127 -8.91 13.67 -10.56
N THR A 128 -9.66 13.87 -9.47
CA THR A 128 -10.30 15.17 -9.17
C THR A 128 -9.30 16.32 -9.04
N ARG A 129 -8.04 16.01 -8.70
CA ARG A 129 -6.97 16.98 -8.48
C ARG A 129 -6.19 17.31 -9.75
N ILE A 130 -6.28 16.48 -10.79
CA ILE A 130 -5.60 16.69 -12.08
C ILE A 130 -6.49 17.45 -13.07
N VAL A 131 -7.80 17.14 -13.10
CA VAL A 131 -8.72 17.63 -14.16
C VAL A 131 -9.39 18.99 -13.82
N SER A 132 -9.29 19.48 -12.58
CA SER A 132 -10.01 20.70 -12.16
C SER A 132 -9.33 22.01 -12.61
N ARG A 133 -9.62 22.42 -13.85
CA ARG A 133 -9.66 23.84 -14.26
C ARG A 133 -11.06 24.26 -14.72
N GLU A 134 -11.70 23.52 -15.64
CA GLU A 134 -13.11 23.67 -16.09
C GLU A 134 -13.72 22.36 -16.67
N GLY A 135 -13.10 21.19 -16.46
CA GLY A 135 -13.41 19.97 -17.23
C GLY A 135 -14.37 18.98 -16.56
N LEU A 136 -15.58 18.91 -17.14
CA LEU A 136 -16.75 18.03 -16.92
C LEU A 136 -17.85 18.63 -16.03
N ALA A 137 -18.93 19.01 -16.75
CA ALA A 137 -20.27 19.30 -16.27
C ALA A 137 -20.89 18.14 -15.49
#